data_AF-A0A1H5RYQ7-F1
#
_entry.id   AF-A0A1H5RYQ7-F1
#
_cell.length_a   1.000
_cell.length_b   1.000
_cell.length_c   1.000
_cell.angle_alpha   90.00
_cell.angle_beta   90.00
_cell.angle_gamma   90.00
#
_symmetry.space_group_name_H-M   'P 1'
#
loop_
_entity.id
_entity.type
_entity.pdbx_description
1 polymer ?
#
loop_
_entity_poly.entity_id
_entity_poly.type
_entity_poly.pdbx_seq_one_letter_code
_entity_poly.pdbx_strand_id
1 'polypeptide(L)'
;MNKRLLILKACGSSDEPHECNGICEQAQLYGIESVCKCVRDNENLESILYSHGLFDYIYLSDHGNSEGFASEDEKVNMSWQKLAMLLCQSKCMNEDSILMLSCCRGGLMEVAYDIFLTCQKICYVLGPRQSLTSADMHICFGIFLYNMEMRRVDPVVACEKIKLATDQRFSCYDREEESISLSNYREMHWGYE
;
A
#
# COMPACT_ATOMS: atom_id res chain seq x y z
N MET A 1 19.16 -7.00 -9.28
CA MET A 1 18.68 -7.56 -8.01
C MET A 1 17.25 -8.01 -8.21
N ASN A 2 16.82 -9.09 -7.55
CA ASN A 2 15.41 -9.49 -7.57
C ASN A 2 14.60 -8.46 -6.76
N LYS A 3 13.39 -8.15 -7.22
CA LYS A 3 12.49 -7.25 -6.49
C LYS A 3 12.07 -7.87 -5.17
N ARG A 4 11.70 -7.05 -4.20
CA ARG A 4 11.28 -7.47 -2.86
C ARG A 4 9.94 -6.84 -2.47
N LEU A 5 9.10 -7.62 -1.80
CA LEU A 5 7.77 -7.23 -1.32
C LEU A 5 7.69 -7.43 0.19
N LEU A 6 7.37 -6.37 0.93
CA LEU A 6 7.01 -6.45 2.34
C LEU A 6 5.49 -6.52 2.48
N ILE A 7 4.97 -7.54 3.17
CA ILE A 7 3.55 -7.65 3.51
C ILE A 7 3.39 -7.50 5.02
N LEU A 8 2.59 -6.52 5.41
CA LEU A 8 2.22 -6.19 6.77
C LEU A 8 0.75 -6.62 7.00
N LYS A 9 0.57 -7.66 7.80
CA LYS A 9 -0.73 -8.12 8.29
C LYS A 9 -1.06 -7.38 9.57
N ALA A 10 -1.90 -6.36 9.48
CA ALA A 10 -2.28 -5.50 10.60
C ALA A 10 -3.77 -5.56 10.93
N CYS A 11 -4.60 -6.17 10.07
CA CYS A 11 -6.05 -6.24 10.26
C CYS A 11 -6.43 -7.05 11.50
N GLY A 12 -5.84 -8.25 11.65
CA GLY A 12 -6.22 -9.19 12.71
C GLY A 12 -7.43 -10.07 12.37
N SER A 13 -8.02 -9.91 11.18
CA SER A 13 -9.15 -10.72 10.72
C SER A 13 -8.74 -12.19 10.46
N SER A 14 -9.71 -13.09 10.55
CA SER A 14 -9.47 -14.53 10.37
C SER A 14 -9.09 -14.93 8.93
N ASP A 15 -9.47 -14.11 7.94
CA ASP A 15 -9.23 -14.32 6.52
C ASP A 15 -7.97 -13.61 5.97
N GLU A 16 -7.46 -12.59 6.67
CA GLU A 16 -6.22 -11.87 6.32
C GLU A 16 -5.02 -12.82 6.03
N PRO A 17 -4.77 -13.88 6.82
CA PRO A 17 -3.68 -14.80 6.51
C PRO A 17 -3.81 -15.48 5.14
N HIS A 18 -5.03 -15.77 4.68
CA HIS A 18 -5.25 -16.41 3.39
C HIS A 18 -4.95 -15.46 2.23
N GLU A 19 -5.42 -14.23 2.33
CA GLU A 19 -5.12 -13.17 1.36
C GLU A 19 -3.61 -12.91 1.27
N CYS A 20 -2.99 -12.56 2.40
CA CYS A 20 -1.60 -12.16 2.44
C CYS A 20 -0.65 -13.29 2.05
N ASN A 21 -0.90 -14.52 2.49
CA ASN A 21 -0.09 -15.66 2.07
C ASN A 21 -0.29 -15.95 0.58
N GLY A 22 -1.51 -15.80 0.05
CA GLY A 22 -1.76 -15.93 -1.39
C GLY A 22 -0.96 -14.92 -2.22
N ILE A 23 -0.88 -13.67 -1.76
CA ILE A 23 -0.05 -12.64 -2.41
C ILE A 23 1.44 -12.98 -2.31
N CYS A 24 1.94 -13.51 -1.19
CA CYS A 24 3.32 -13.98 -1.07
C CYS A 24 3.66 -15.04 -2.12
N GLU A 25 2.84 -16.09 -2.19
CA GLU A 25 3.06 -17.21 -3.12
C GLU A 25 3.01 -16.72 -4.57
N GLN A 26 2.07 -15.84 -4.90
CA GLN A 26 1.97 -15.25 -6.23
C GLN A 26 3.19 -14.38 -6.57
N ALA A 27 3.68 -13.56 -5.63
CA ALA A 27 4.87 -12.75 -5.82
C ALA A 27 6.11 -13.61 -6.09
N GLN A 28 6.26 -14.74 -5.39
CA GLN A 28 7.36 -15.69 -5.61
C GLN A 28 7.32 -16.31 -7.02
N LEU A 29 6.14 -16.59 -7.58
CA LEU A 29 6.01 -17.04 -8.97
C LEU A 29 6.58 -16.03 -9.99
N TYR A 30 6.62 -14.75 -9.64
CA TYR A 30 7.17 -13.67 -10.47
C TYR A 30 8.63 -13.36 -10.13
N GLY A 31 9.26 -14.14 -9.26
CA GLY A 31 10.65 -13.92 -8.82
C GLY A 31 10.81 -12.75 -7.83
N ILE A 32 9.73 -12.31 -7.19
CA ILE A 32 9.77 -11.31 -6.11
C ILE A 32 10.01 -12.04 -4.79
N GLU A 33 11.01 -11.61 -4.03
CA GLU A 33 11.24 -12.09 -2.66
C GLU A 33 10.20 -11.46 -1.71
N SER A 34 9.36 -12.27 -1.07
CA SER A 34 8.32 -11.80 -0.15
C SER A 34 8.73 -11.93 1.32
N VAL A 35 8.59 -10.86 2.10
CA VAL A 35 8.69 -10.86 3.56
C VAL A 35 7.31 -10.59 4.14
N CYS A 36 6.71 -11.56 4.83
CA CYS A 36 5.37 -11.42 5.40
C CYS A 36 5.41 -11.39 6.93
N LYS A 37 4.84 -10.36 7.55
CA LYS A 37 4.86 -10.15 9.00
C LYS A 37 3.48 -9.84 9.55
N CYS A 38 3.14 -10.45 10.67
CA CYS A 38 2.01 -10.02 11.50
C CYS A 38 2.47 -8.87 12.40
N VAL A 39 1.78 -7.75 12.31
CA VAL A 39 2.00 -6.57 13.13
C VAL A 39 1.18 -6.71 14.41
N ARG A 40 1.83 -6.60 15.57
CA ARG A 40 1.17 -6.79 16.87
C ARG A 40 0.70 -5.49 17.50
N ASP A 41 1.46 -4.43 17.27
CA ASP A 41 1.28 -3.09 17.81
C ASP A 41 2.15 -2.11 17.00
N ASN A 42 2.01 -0.82 17.29
CA ASN A 42 2.75 0.25 16.61
C ASN A 42 4.28 0.15 16.78
N GLU A 43 4.79 -0.33 17.92
CA GLU A 43 6.23 -0.48 18.17
C GLU A 43 6.81 -1.65 17.37
N ASN A 44 6.04 -2.73 17.26
CA ASN A 44 6.35 -3.88 16.44
C ASN A 44 6.37 -3.53 14.95
N LEU A 45 5.42 -2.71 14.49
CA LEU A 45 5.45 -2.17 13.11
C LEU A 45 6.75 -1.44 12.84
N GLU A 46 7.11 -0.49 13.72
CA GLU A 46 8.35 0.27 13.61
C GLU A 46 9.57 -0.67 13.53
N SER A 47 9.67 -1.63 14.46
CA SER A 47 10.75 -2.62 14.47
C SER A 47 10.85 -3.42 13.17
N ILE A 48 9.70 -3.84 12.59
CA ILE A 48 9.67 -4.56 11.31
C ILE A 48 10.26 -3.69 10.19
N LEU A 49 9.84 -2.42 10.09
CA LEU A 49 10.28 -1.51 9.04
C LEU A 49 11.80 -1.26 9.09
N TYR A 50 12.39 -1.16 10.29
CA TYR A 50 13.84 -0.93 10.43
C TYR A 50 14.72 -2.17 10.19
N SER A 51 14.17 -3.39 10.18
CA SER A 51 14.98 -4.61 10.29
C SER A 51 15.04 -5.53 9.06
N HIS A 52 14.30 -5.23 7.99
CA HIS A 52 14.15 -6.17 6.86
C HIS A 52 14.69 -5.68 5.51
N GLY A 53 15.39 -4.55 5.50
CA GLY A 53 16.05 -4.00 4.31
C GLY A 53 15.12 -3.18 3.41
N LEU A 54 15.47 -3.13 2.12
CA LEU A 54 14.75 -2.34 1.12
C LEU A 54 13.72 -3.18 0.37
N PHE A 55 12.60 -2.55 0.01
CA PHE A 55 11.48 -3.15 -0.70
C PHE A 55 11.05 -2.29 -1.90
N ASP A 56 10.60 -2.94 -2.97
CA ASP A 56 9.98 -2.30 -4.15
C ASP A 56 8.47 -2.18 -3.99
N TYR A 57 7.89 -3.08 -3.20
CA TYR A 57 6.47 -3.09 -2.85
C TYR A 57 6.30 -3.17 -1.33
N ILE A 58 5.39 -2.36 -0.80
CA ILE A 58 4.90 -2.51 0.55
C ILE A 58 3.40 -2.73 0.48
N TYR A 59 2.94 -3.86 1.01
CA TYR A 59 1.54 -4.24 1.06
C TYR A 59 1.06 -4.17 2.52
N LEU A 60 0.08 -3.32 2.78
CA LEU A 60 -0.54 -3.17 4.09
C LEU A 60 -1.96 -3.74 4.04
N SER A 61 -2.19 -4.84 4.75
CA SER A 61 -3.52 -5.39 5.01
C SER A 61 -4.03 -4.84 6.34
N ASP A 62 -5.12 -4.06 6.30
CA ASP A 62 -5.75 -3.51 7.51
C ASP A 62 -7.20 -3.06 7.28
N HIS A 63 -7.88 -2.62 8.34
CA HIS A 63 -8.99 -1.69 8.22
C HIS A 63 -8.49 -0.26 8.07
N GLY A 64 -9.05 0.48 7.12
CA GLY A 64 -8.59 1.82 6.80
C GLY A 64 -9.74 2.74 6.39
N ASN A 65 -9.60 4.01 6.75
CA ASN A 65 -10.50 5.09 6.40
C ASN A 65 -9.71 6.29 5.81
N SER A 66 -10.30 7.47 5.74
CA SER A 66 -9.63 8.66 5.21
C SER A 66 -8.52 9.23 6.09
N GLU A 67 -8.51 8.92 7.40
CA GLU A 67 -7.59 9.51 8.38
C GLU A 67 -6.43 8.56 8.73
N GLY A 68 -6.68 7.25 8.74
CA GLY A 68 -5.69 6.26 9.10
C GLY A 68 -6.15 4.82 8.94
N PHE A 69 -5.40 3.94 9.61
CA PHE A 69 -5.61 2.50 9.64
C PHE A 69 -5.56 2.00 11.08
N ALA A 70 -6.36 0.98 11.39
CA ALA A 70 -6.36 0.33 12.69
C ALA A 70 -6.75 -1.16 12.61
N SER A 71 -6.12 -1.96 13.48
CA SER A 71 -6.45 -3.37 13.69
C SER A 71 -7.82 -3.55 14.34
N GLU A 72 -8.43 -4.74 14.21
CA GLU A 72 -9.71 -5.08 14.87
C GLU A 72 -9.68 -4.86 16.40
N ASP A 73 -8.52 -5.08 17.03
CA ASP A 73 -8.31 -4.89 18.47
C ASP A 73 -7.70 -3.53 18.85
N GLU A 74 -7.56 -2.63 17.87
CA GLU A 74 -7.00 -1.27 17.96
C GLU A 74 -5.56 -1.17 18.52
N LYS A 75 -4.83 -2.29 18.67
CA LYS A 75 -3.41 -2.26 19.09
C LYS A 75 -2.50 -1.66 18.04
N VAL A 76 -2.86 -1.82 16.77
CA VAL A 76 -2.30 -1.06 15.67
C VAL A 76 -3.31 0.03 15.36
N ASN A 77 -2.91 1.29 15.49
CA ASN A 77 -3.76 2.44 15.18
C ASN A 77 -2.87 3.64 14.88
N MET A 78 -2.96 4.14 13.65
CA MET A 78 -2.04 5.16 13.16
C MET A 78 -2.64 5.94 11.99
N SER A 79 -2.35 7.24 11.93
CA SER A 79 -2.71 8.08 10.78
C SER A 79 -1.84 7.76 9.56
N TRP A 80 -2.36 8.02 8.36
CA TRP A 80 -1.61 7.83 7.12
C TRP A 80 -0.32 8.64 7.07
N GLN A 81 -0.36 9.86 7.60
CA GLN A 81 0.81 10.73 7.75
C GLN A 81 1.88 10.08 8.65
N LYS A 82 1.49 9.54 9.82
CA LYS A 82 2.44 8.89 10.73
C LYS A 82 3.04 7.62 10.11
N LEU A 83 2.26 6.85 9.36
CA LEU A 83 2.80 5.72 8.59
C LEU A 83 3.83 6.19 7.56
N ALA A 84 3.49 7.21 6.76
CA ALA A 84 4.39 7.73 5.75
C ALA A 84 5.70 8.28 6.36
N MET A 85 5.63 8.94 7.52
CA MET A 85 6.82 9.34 8.27
C MET A 85 7.70 8.13 8.64
N LEU A 86 7.10 7.07 9.19
CA LEU A 86 7.83 5.86 9.57
C LEU A 86 8.47 5.16 8.36
N LEU A 87 7.74 5.04 7.25
CA LEU A 87 8.27 4.49 6.00
C LEU A 87 9.47 5.30 5.50
N CYS A 88 9.38 6.64 5.56
CA CYS A 88 10.47 7.53 5.16
C CYS A 88 11.70 7.41 6.07
N GLN A 89 11.49 7.39 7.38
CA GLN A 89 12.56 7.37 8.39
C GLN A 89 13.27 6.02 8.48
N SER A 90 12.51 4.93 8.34
CA SER A 90 13.06 3.56 8.32
C SER A 90 13.93 3.29 7.11
N LYS A 91 13.80 4.09 6.04
CA LYS A 91 14.51 3.90 4.77
C LYS A 91 14.36 2.47 4.26
N CYS A 92 13.16 1.90 4.38
CA CYS A 92 12.85 0.54 3.96
C CYS A 92 12.41 0.42 2.48
N MET A 93 12.52 1.51 1.70
CA MET A 93 11.99 1.59 0.34
C MET A 93 13.10 1.83 -0.68
N ASN A 94 13.04 1.12 -1.79
CA ASN A 94 13.80 1.43 -2.99
C ASN A 94 13.25 2.70 -3.67
N GLU A 95 13.96 3.17 -4.69
CA GLU A 95 13.39 4.17 -5.61
C GLU A 95 12.17 3.57 -6.34
N ASP A 96 11.18 4.41 -6.65
CA ASP A 96 9.94 4.02 -7.32
C ASP A 96 9.09 2.98 -6.58
N SER A 97 9.23 2.92 -5.26
CA SER A 97 8.45 1.99 -4.42
C SER A 97 6.95 2.24 -4.53
N ILE A 98 6.19 1.15 -4.55
CA ILE A 98 4.72 1.15 -4.64
C ILE A 98 4.14 0.74 -3.29
N LEU A 99 3.29 1.60 -2.74
CA LEU A 99 2.51 1.29 -1.54
C LEU A 99 1.13 0.77 -1.93
N MET A 100 0.87 -0.49 -1.58
CA MET A 100 -0.36 -1.22 -1.86
C MET A 100 -1.19 -1.33 -0.56
N LEU A 101 -2.32 -0.64 -0.52
CA LEU A 101 -3.18 -0.53 0.65
C LEU A 101 -4.38 -1.46 0.50
N SER A 102 -4.29 -2.66 1.06
CA SER A 102 -5.40 -3.61 1.18
C SER A 102 -6.29 -3.25 2.38
N CYS A 103 -7.02 -2.15 2.21
CA CYS A 103 -8.00 -1.68 3.17
C CYS A 103 -9.12 -0.94 2.42
N CYS A 104 -10.35 -0.93 2.96
CA CYS A 104 -11.57 -0.49 2.26
C CYS A 104 -11.50 0.91 1.60
N ARG A 105 -10.60 1.78 2.09
CA ARG A 105 -10.45 3.17 1.64
C ARG A 105 -9.03 3.52 1.23
N GLY A 106 -8.17 2.53 0.99
CA GLY A 106 -6.78 2.76 0.59
C GLY A 106 -6.62 3.51 -0.74
N GLY A 107 -7.63 3.47 -1.61
CA GLY A 107 -7.64 4.18 -2.90
C GLY A 107 -8.25 5.58 -2.88
N LEU A 108 -8.46 6.17 -1.70
CA LEU A 108 -8.90 7.57 -1.60
C LEU A 108 -7.75 8.54 -1.91
N MET A 109 -8.09 9.69 -2.50
CA MET A 109 -7.11 10.71 -2.91
C MET A 109 -6.43 11.32 -1.70
N GLU A 110 -7.20 11.62 -0.66
CA GLU A 110 -6.74 12.22 0.59
C GLU A 110 -5.67 11.34 1.26
N VAL A 111 -5.87 10.02 1.23
CA VAL A 111 -4.92 9.02 1.74
C VAL A 111 -3.61 9.07 0.96
N ALA A 112 -3.68 9.03 -0.38
CA ALA A 112 -2.50 9.12 -1.21
C ALA A 112 -1.75 10.44 -1.01
N TYR A 113 -2.46 11.55 -0.88
CA TYR A 113 -1.86 12.88 -0.72
C TYR A 113 -1.20 13.07 0.64
N ASP A 114 -1.82 12.61 1.72
CA ASP A 114 -1.21 12.59 3.05
C ASP A 114 0.12 11.82 3.06
N ILE A 115 0.15 10.69 2.35
CA ILE A 115 1.35 9.88 2.20
C ILE A 115 2.39 10.62 1.35
N PHE A 116 1.95 11.19 0.22
CA PHE A 116 2.86 11.84 -0.70
C PHE A 116 3.52 13.09 -0.14
N LEU A 117 2.75 13.94 0.53
CA LEU A 117 3.26 15.16 1.17
C LEU A 117 4.27 14.84 2.28
N THR A 118 4.16 13.67 2.88
CA THR A 118 5.00 13.25 4.01
C THR A 118 6.28 12.52 3.59
N CYS A 119 6.22 11.65 2.57
CA CYS A 119 7.36 10.81 2.19
C CYS A 119 7.62 10.84 0.68
N GLN A 120 8.63 11.60 0.25
CA GLN A 120 8.98 11.77 -1.17
C GLN A 120 9.46 10.49 -1.89
N LYS A 121 9.80 9.43 -1.16
CA LYS A 121 10.28 8.16 -1.73
C LYS A 121 9.16 7.24 -2.22
N ILE A 122 7.92 7.50 -1.81
CA ILE A 122 6.75 6.76 -2.31
C ILE A 122 6.29 7.44 -3.60
N CYS A 123 6.39 6.72 -4.72
CA CYS A 123 5.99 7.22 -6.04
C CYS A 123 4.55 6.86 -6.36
N TYR A 124 4.07 5.70 -5.87
CA TYR A 124 2.72 5.23 -6.14
C TYR A 124 2.00 4.79 -4.87
N VAL A 125 0.72 5.16 -4.77
CA VAL A 125 -0.20 4.64 -3.75
C VAL A 125 -1.39 4.01 -4.46
N LEU A 126 -1.65 2.74 -4.18
CA LEU A 126 -2.70 1.92 -4.78
C LEU A 126 -3.63 1.37 -3.69
N GLY A 127 -4.94 1.43 -3.91
CA GLY A 127 -5.88 0.71 -3.06
C GLY A 127 -7.32 0.75 -3.60
N PRO A 128 -8.26 0.07 -2.95
CA PRO A 128 -9.66 0.08 -3.34
C PRO A 128 -10.37 1.32 -2.79
N ARG A 129 -11.45 1.71 -3.47
CA ARG A 129 -12.35 2.80 -3.04
C ARG A 129 -13.62 2.32 -2.35
N GLN A 130 -13.72 1.03 -2.12
CA GLN A 130 -14.88 0.33 -1.61
C GLN A 130 -14.47 -0.82 -0.70
N SER A 131 -15.40 -1.26 0.16
CA SER A 131 -15.21 -2.44 0.98
C SER A 131 -15.21 -3.70 0.11
N LEU A 132 -14.21 -4.56 0.33
CA LEU A 132 -13.99 -5.78 -0.42
C LEU A 132 -13.69 -6.92 0.55
N THR A 133 -13.96 -8.15 0.13
CA THR A 133 -13.55 -9.33 0.88
C THR A 133 -12.07 -9.62 0.67
N SER A 134 -11.44 -10.40 1.56
CA SER A 134 -10.06 -10.86 1.35
C SER A 134 -9.86 -11.64 0.04
N ALA A 135 -10.90 -12.33 -0.45
CA ALA A 135 -10.85 -13.01 -1.74
C ALA A 135 -10.78 -12.00 -2.91
N ASP A 136 -11.60 -10.94 -2.86
CA ASP A 136 -11.57 -9.87 -3.85
C ASP A 136 -10.23 -9.13 -3.83
N MET A 137 -9.69 -8.81 -2.64
CA MET A 137 -8.38 -8.17 -2.48
C MET A 137 -7.27 -9.03 -3.10
N HIS A 138 -7.23 -10.33 -2.76
CA HIS A 138 -6.26 -11.26 -3.32
C HIS A 138 -6.29 -11.28 -4.85
N ILE A 139 -7.47 -11.41 -5.45
CA ILE A 139 -7.63 -11.42 -6.91
C ILE A 139 -7.19 -10.07 -7.51
N CYS A 140 -7.65 -8.95 -6.96
CA CYS A 140 -7.39 -7.63 -7.52
C CYS A 140 -5.91 -7.24 -7.46
N PHE A 141 -5.25 -7.43 -6.31
CA PHE A 141 -3.82 -7.19 -6.20
C PHE A 141 -3.00 -8.22 -6.97
N GLY A 142 -3.50 -9.45 -7.12
CA GLY A 142 -2.91 -10.44 -8.00
C GLY A 142 -2.92 -10.01 -9.47
N ILE A 143 -4.04 -9.45 -9.96
CA ILE A 143 -4.14 -8.89 -11.32
C ILE A 143 -3.14 -7.73 -11.49
N PHE A 144 -3.03 -6.86 -10.49
CA PHE A 144 -2.08 -5.77 -10.50
C PHE A 144 -0.63 -6.29 -10.62
N LEU A 145 -0.19 -7.17 -9.72
CA LEU A 145 1.16 -7.73 -9.71
C LEU A 145 1.48 -8.48 -11.00
N TYR A 146 0.53 -9.24 -11.56
CA TYR A 146 0.72 -9.89 -12.85
C TYR A 146 1.00 -8.89 -13.98
N ASN A 147 0.23 -7.79 -14.04
CA ASN A 147 0.42 -6.79 -15.07
C ASN A 147 1.73 -6.00 -14.89
N MET A 148 2.10 -5.72 -13.65
CA MET A 148 3.39 -5.09 -13.32
C MET A 148 4.56 -5.98 -13.74
N GLU A 149 4.60 -7.23 -13.29
CA GLU A 149 5.81 -8.04 -13.42
C GLU A 149 5.89 -8.85 -14.70
N MET A 150 4.78 -9.45 -15.12
CA MET A 150 4.77 -10.32 -16.30
C MET A 150 4.53 -9.53 -17.58
N ARG A 151 3.79 -8.43 -17.50
CA ARG A 151 3.42 -7.62 -18.66
C ARG A 151 4.18 -6.29 -18.74
N ARG A 152 4.90 -5.89 -17.68
CA ARG A 152 5.67 -4.64 -17.62
C ARG A 152 4.81 -3.42 -17.96
N VAL A 153 3.58 -3.44 -17.46
CA VAL A 153 2.61 -2.36 -17.63
C VAL A 153 2.87 -1.32 -16.55
N ASP A 154 2.69 -0.05 -16.91
CA ASP A 154 2.68 1.08 -15.99
C ASP A 154 1.74 0.87 -14.78
N PRO A 155 2.07 1.31 -13.55
CA PRO A 155 1.23 1.12 -12.36
C PRO A 155 -0.20 1.65 -12.50
N VAL A 156 -0.39 2.84 -13.06
CA VAL A 156 -1.73 3.44 -13.23
C VAL A 156 -2.54 2.58 -14.21
N VAL A 157 -1.95 2.22 -15.34
CA VAL A 157 -2.61 1.36 -16.34
C VAL A 157 -2.84 -0.07 -15.81
N ALA A 158 -1.94 -0.61 -14.98
CA ALA A 158 -2.11 -1.91 -14.34
C ALA A 158 -3.28 -1.89 -13.34
N CYS A 159 -3.46 -0.79 -12.62
CA CYS A 159 -4.62 -0.57 -11.74
C CYS A 159 -5.94 -0.51 -12.52
N GLU A 160 -5.98 0.17 -13.66
CA GLU A 160 -7.19 0.22 -14.50
C GLU A 160 -7.65 -1.17 -14.96
N LYS A 161 -6.70 -2.09 -15.19
CA LYS A 161 -7.00 -3.47 -15.57
C LYS A 161 -7.73 -4.26 -14.49
N ILE A 162 -7.59 -3.89 -13.22
CA ILE A 162 -8.38 -4.49 -12.13
C ILE A 162 -9.86 -4.26 -12.42
N LYS A 163 -10.26 -3.00 -12.61
CA LYS A 163 -11.65 -2.64 -12.89
C LYS A 163 -12.19 -3.33 -14.14
N LEU A 164 -11.39 -3.44 -15.20
CA LEU A 164 -11.79 -4.12 -16.43
C LEU A 164 -12.00 -5.63 -16.24
N ALA A 165 -11.30 -6.26 -15.29
CA ALA A 165 -11.35 -7.69 -15.06
C ALA A 165 -12.37 -8.10 -13.98
N THR A 166 -12.66 -7.23 -13.02
CA THR A 166 -13.42 -7.58 -11.81
C THR A 166 -14.58 -6.63 -11.51
N ASP A 167 -14.75 -5.55 -12.27
CA ASP A 167 -15.66 -4.43 -11.98
C ASP A 167 -15.37 -3.71 -10.64
N GLN A 168 -14.29 -4.08 -9.93
CA GLN A 168 -13.92 -3.49 -8.65
C GLN A 168 -13.17 -2.17 -8.85
N ARG A 169 -13.48 -1.18 -8.00
CA ARG A 169 -12.91 0.17 -8.12
C ARG A 169 -11.64 0.28 -7.29
N PHE A 170 -10.52 0.25 -7.97
CA PHE A 170 -9.22 0.62 -7.45
C PHE A 170 -8.77 1.96 -8.04
N SER A 171 -7.93 2.66 -7.29
CA SER A 171 -7.22 3.84 -7.77
C SER A 171 -5.75 3.70 -7.44
N CYS A 172 -4.91 4.07 -8.40
CA CYS A 172 -3.48 4.21 -8.24
C CYS A 172 -3.16 5.67 -8.54
N TYR A 173 -2.57 6.35 -7.57
CA TYR A 173 -2.09 7.72 -7.73
C TYR A 173 -0.60 7.67 -7.99
N ASP A 174 -0.14 8.43 -8.97
CA ASP A 174 1.26 8.68 -9.27
C ASP A 174 1.62 10.07 -8.72
N ARG A 175 2.66 10.16 -7.89
CA ARG A 175 3.15 11.41 -7.34
C ARG A 175 3.41 12.48 -8.40
N GLU A 176 4.07 12.13 -9.49
CA GLU A 176 4.48 13.09 -10.52
C GLU A 176 3.27 13.66 -11.25
N GLU A 177 2.32 12.79 -11.62
CA GLU A 177 1.06 13.20 -12.25
C GLU A 177 0.21 14.07 -11.31
N GLU A 178 0.22 13.76 -10.01
CA GLU A 178 -0.55 14.48 -9.00
C GLU A 178 0.12 15.75 -8.49
N SER A 179 1.31 16.12 -8.99
CA SER A 179 2.14 17.22 -8.45
C SER A 179 1.41 18.56 -8.29
N ILE A 180 0.62 18.98 -9.30
CA ILE A 180 -0.17 20.22 -9.25
C ILE A 180 -1.29 20.12 -8.21
N SER A 181 -2.02 19.00 -8.21
CA SER A 181 -3.12 18.76 -7.28
C SER A 181 -2.64 18.66 -5.83
N LEU A 182 -1.47 18.05 -5.62
CA LEU A 182 -0.76 17.95 -4.34
C LEU A 182 -0.40 19.34 -3.81
N SER A 183 0.10 20.25 -4.66
CA SER A 183 0.37 21.63 -4.26
C SER A 183 -0.90 22.34 -3.78
N ASN A 184 -1.99 22.25 -4.55
CA ASN A 184 -3.28 22.85 -4.18
C ASN A 184 -3.83 22.27 -2.86
N TYR A 185 -3.75 20.94 -2.69
CA TYR A 185 -4.19 20.27 -1.47
C TYR A 185 -3.38 20.74 -0.25
N ARG A 186 -2.06 20.86 -0.38
CA ARG A 186 -1.21 21.40 0.68
C ARG A 186 -1.63 22.81 1.08
N GLU A 187 -1.88 23.69 0.11
CA GLU A 187 -2.32 25.07 0.38
C GLU A 187 -3.65 25.12 1.15
N MET A 188 -4.62 24.27 0.77
CA MET A 188 -5.93 24.22 1.42
C MET A 188 -5.89 23.69 2.85
N HIS A 189 -5.01 22.73 3.15
CA HIS A 189 -5.03 22.00 4.43
C HIS A 189 -3.93 22.37 5.41
N TRP A 190 -2.80 22.91 4.93
CA TRP A 190 -1.62 23.20 5.76
C TRP A 190 -1.16 24.66 5.72
N GLY A 191 -1.72 25.49 4.83
CA GLY A 191 -1.30 26.88 4.65
C GLY A 191 0.10 27.01 4.03
N TYR A 192 0.50 28.23 3.66
CA TYR A 192 1.86 28.51 3.22
C TYR A 192 2.80 28.51 4.45
N GLU A 193 3.79 27.62 4.48
CA GLU A 193 5.01 27.80 5.28
C GLU A 193 6.00 28.70 4.55
#